data_AF-A0A1H0RKY2-F1
#
_entry.id   AF-A0A1H0RKY2-F1
#
_cell.length_a   1.000
_cell.length_b   1.000
_cell.length_c   1.000
_cell.angle_alpha   90.00
_cell.angle_beta   90.00
_cell.angle_gamma   90.00
#
_symmetry.space_group_name_H-M   'P 1'
#
loop_
_entity.id
_entity.type
_entity.pdbx_description
1 polymer ?
#
loop_
_entity_poly.entity_id
_entity_poly.type
_entity_poly.pdbx_seq_one_letter_code
_entity_poly.pdbx_strand_id
1 'polypeptide(L)'
;MNKQRRLFLNQMSLMAGIAALNRPLTSMASISKRIYTLHLAQHAVTIYHTNDLHGKINAVYNNTGGINHIKSILLKQETSGLLLDAGGFLDSTPSLAQQQSVIHAMNQMGYHAVTVGDHELANGQAHLAALAPLMNFKLVNCNYRFDDNLSKWVKPYLIIYSGKFKVGITGVGCQVQGVLYHDAIQSANQMAALLKEKEKCDMVICLSHLGYKQTGDTPDNKKLARQSEHIDMIIGGHNRKLTGEPIILLNKRKHEVVLTQAAWDGLMIGKTEFAFENGKQKCGLKARYLIAAPPAKQTFADSFAAIRLKENLPKNV
;
A
#
# COMPACT_ATOMS: atom_id res chain seq x y z
N MET A 1 24.50 -49.57 27.21
CA MET A 1 25.28 -49.40 28.47
C MET A 1 26.07 -48.10 28.33
N ASN A 2 26.13 -47.11 29.22
CA ASN A 2 25.68 -47.00 30.61
C ASN A 2 25.40 -45.51 30.93
N LYS A 3 24.66 -45.31 32.01
CA LYS A 3 23.99 -44.11 32.52
C LYS A 3 24.93 -43.04 33.13
N GLN A 4 24.46 -41.79 33.07
CA GLN A 4 24.39 -40.78 34.16
C GLN A 4 25.57 -39.85 34.54
N ARG A 5 25.24 -38.54 34.50
CA ARG A 5 25.25 -37.52 35.60
C ARG A 5 26.39 -36.47 35.72
N ARG A 6 25.92 -35.20 35.69
CA ARG A 6 26.25 -34.01 36.52
C ARG A 6 27.54 -33.23 36.20
N LEU A 7 27.48 -31.98 35.74
CA LEU A 7 27.11 -30.68 36.38
C LEU A 7 28.31 -29.97 37.06
N PHE A 8 28.49 -28.70 36.65
CA PHE A 8 28.84 -27.52 37.48
C PHE A 8 30.28 -26.96 37.42
N LEU A 9 30.38 -25.81 36.71
CA LEU A 9 31.05 -24.54 37.03
C LEU A 9 32.42 -24.50 37.72
N ASN A 10 33.36 -23.80 37.05
CA ASN A 10 34.30 -22.81 37.58
C ASN A 10 34.73 -21.93 36.38
N GLN A 11 34.89 -20.61 36.37
CA GLN A 11 34.73 -19.52 37.34
C GLN A 11 34.69 -18.21 36.52
N MET A 12 33.82 -17.28 36.88
CA MET A 12 33.86 -15.87 36.50
C MET A 12 34.91 -15.12 37.34
N SER A 13 35.52 -14.08 36.79
CA SER A 13 35.77 -12.73 37.37
C SER A 13 36.98 -12.08 36.67
N LEU A 14 37.08 -10.77 36.40
CA LEU A 14 36.29 -9.61 36.81
C LEU A 14 36.48 -8.44 35.82
N MET A 15 35.40 -7.67 35.72
CA MET A 15 35.17 -6.29 35.24
C MET A 15 36.30 -5.25 35.28
N ALA A 16 36.29 -4.35 34.27
CA ALA A 16 36.00 -2.90 34.41
C ALA A 16 36.06 -2.19 33.04
N GLY A 17 34.94 -1.82 32.42
CA GLY A 17 34.45 -0.43 32.33
C GLY A 17 34.40 0.00 30.84
N ILE A 18 33.45 0.75 30.27
CA ILE A 18 32.48 1.72 30.78
C ILE A 18 31.23 1.71 29.86
N ALA A 19 30.09 2.00 30.48
CA ALA A 19 28.72 2.03 29.99
C ALA A 19 28.45 2.78 28.66
N ALA A 20 27.65 2.16 27.79
CA ALA A 20 26.53 2.79 27.09
C ALA A 20 25.66 1.72 26.41
N LEU A 21 24.34 1.94 26.37
CA LEU A 21 23.32 1.22 25.59
C LEU A 21 22.58 0.05 26.28
N ASN A 22 22.03 0.31 27.47
CA ASN A 22 20.76 -0.32 27.86
C ASN A 22 19.60 0.30 27.06
N ARG A 23 19.39 -0.16 25.83
CA ARG A 23 18.06 -0.17 25.21
C ARG A 23 17.70 -1.63 24.99
N PRO A 24 16.57 -2.12 25.51
CA PRO A 24 16.35 -3.55 25.52
C PRO A 24 16.02 -4.00 24.08
N LEU A 25 16.80 -4.96 23.57
CA LEU A 25 16.58 -5.67 22.30
C LEU A 25 15.13 -6.20 22.16
N THR A 26 14.41 -6.34 23.28
CA THR A 26 13.00 -6.75 23.33
C THR A 26 12.05 -5.74 22.67
N SER A 27 12.42 -4.46 22.55
CA SER A 27 11.61 -3.46 21.85
C SER A 27 11.65 -3.65 20.33
N MET A 28 12.81 -3.98 19.75
CA MET A 28 12.91 -4.25 18.31
C MET A 28 12.33 -5.62 17.94
N ALA A 29 12.46 -6.62 18.82
CA ALA A 29 11.80 -7.91 18.65
C ALA A 29 10.27 -7.84 18.80
N SER A 30 9.76 -6.94 19.65
CA SER A 30 8.30 -6.74 19.79
C SER A 30 7.71 -5.92 18.65
N ILE A 31 8.45 -4.94 18.09
CA ILE A 31 8.06 -4.23 16.86
C ILE A 31 8.11 -5.16 15.64
N SER A 32 9.15 -6.00 15.49
CA SER A 32 9.22 -6.96 14.38
C SER A 32 8.18 -8.08 14.48
N LYS A 33 7.86 -8.58 15.69
CA LYS A 33 6.73 -9.52 15.86
C LYS A 33 5.36 -8.89 15.60
N ARG A 34 5.18 -7.60 15.89
CA ARG A 34 3.92 -6.86 15.61
C ARG A 34 3.69 -6.58 14.13
N ILE A 35 4.77 -6.52 13.33
CA ILE A 35 4.69 -6.32 11.87
C ILE A 35 4.34 -7.62 11.13
N TYR A 36 4.70 -8.79 11.67
CA TYR A 36 4.37 -10.10 11.05
C TYR A 36 3.19 -10.84 11.69
N THR A 37 2.67 -10.36 12.82
CA THR A 37 1.48 -10.94 13.45
C THR A 37 0.35 -9.93 13.41
N LEU A 38 -0.34 -9.90 12.27
CA LEU A 38 -1.64 -9.27 12.15
C LEU A 38 -2.52 -9.82 13.27
N HIS A 39 -2.97 -8.95 14.17
CA HIS A 39 -3.83 -9.34 15.29
C HIS A 39 -5.04 -10.09 14.73
N LEU A 40 -5.36 -11.24 15.32
CA LEU A 40 -6.47 -12.13 14.96
C LEU A 40 -7.82 -11.40 15.10
N ALA A 41 -8.17 -10.52 14.18
CA ALA A 41 -9.55 -10.48 13.77
C ALA A 41 -9.80 -11.86 13.14
N GLN A 42 -10.31 -12.82 13.93
CA GLN A 42 -10.41 -14.24 13.53
C GLN A 42 -11.14 -14.45 12.19
N HIS A 43 -11.83 -13.39 11.73
CA HIS A 43 -12.75 -13.34 10.62
C HIS A 43 -12.61 -12.06 9.78
N ALA A 44 -11.51 -11.28 9.85
CA ALA A 44 -11.39 -10.08 9.00
C ALA A 44 -10.00 -9.81 8.43
N VAL A 45 -9.98 -9.16 7.27
CA VAL A 45 -8.78 -8.60 6.63
C VAL A 45 -8.91 -7.08 6.59
N THR A 46 -8.02 -6.39 7.30
CA THR A 46 -7.95 -4.92 7.33
C THR A 46 -6.91 -4.42 6.35
N ILE A 47 -7.31 -3.48 5.50
CA ILE A 47 -6.49 -2.86 4.46
C ILE A 47 -6.49 -1.36 4.71
N TYR A 48 -5.28 -0.82 4.84
CA TYR A 48 -4.99 0.59 4.83
C TYR A 48 -4.38 0.95 3.49
N HIS A 49 -4.78 2.07 2.90
CA HIS A 49 -4.20 2.46 1.62
C HIS A 49 -4.05 3.96 1.42
N THR A 50 -3.05 4.28 0.62
CA THR A 50 -2.80 5.60 0.05
C THR A 50 -2.61 5.48 -1.47
N ASN A 51 -2.49 6.64 -2.11
CA ASN A 51 -2.14 6.78 -3.51
C ASN A 51 -1.61 8.20 -3.69
N ASP A 52 -0.83 8.45 -4.75
CA ASP A 52 -0.48 9.78 -5.21
C ASP A 52 0.15 10.65 -4.09
N LEU A 53 1.09 10.09 -3.31
CA LEU A 53 1.74 10.85 -2.22
C LEU A 53 2.63 11.99 -2.74
N HIS A 54 3.07 11.93 -4.00
CA HIS A 54 3.92 12.93 -4.71
C HIS A 54 5.05 13.53 -3.87
N GLY A 55 5.72 12.67 -3.10
CA GLY A 55 6.82 13.04 -2.23
C GLY A 55 6.49 14.00 -1.08
N LYS A 56 5.21 14.16 -0.72
CA LYS A 56 4.78 15.07 0.36
C LYS A 56 4.97 14.42 1.73
N ILE A 57 6.07 14.76 2.40
CA ILE A 57 6.36 14.28 3.76
C ILE A 57 5.58 15.09 4.81
N ASN A 58 5.56 16.41 4.64
CA ASN A 58 4.92 17.36 5.55
C ASN A 58 3.54 17.78 5.04
N ALA A 59 2.81 18.51 5.90
CA ALA A 59 1.52 19.07 5.55
C ALA A 59 1.58 19.94 4.31
N VAL A 60 0.51 19.90 3.52
CA VAL A 60 0.42 20.53 2.20
C VAL A 60 -0.65 21.62 2.18
N TYR A 61 -1.75 21.45 2.93
CA TYR A 61 -2.90 22.35 2.85
C TYR A 61 -3.51 22.63 4.22
N ASN A 62 -3.37 23.85 4.75
CA ASN A 62 -3.93 24.23 6.06
C ASN A 62 -3.61 23.19 7.15
N ASN A 63 -2.34 22.80 7.25
CA ASN A 63 -1.85 21.73 8.11
C ASN A 63 -2.41 20.31 7.81
N THR A 64 -3.07 20.09 6.68
CA THR A 64 -3.53 18.76 6.24
C THR A 64 -2.59 18.18 5.19
N GLY A 65 -2.53 16.85 5.11
CA GLY A 65 -1.72 16.12 4.16
C GLY A 65 -0.37 15.69 4.73
N GLY A 66 0.39 15.00 3.89
CA GLY A 66 1.73 14.55 4.20
C GLY A 66 1.80 13.21 4.94
N ILE A 67 2.85 12.47 4.61
CA ILE A 67 3.17 11.15 5.18
C ILE A 67 3.24 11.19 6.72
N ASN A 68 3.75 12.28 7.31
CA ASN A 68 3.87 12.43 8.77
C ASN A 68 2.50 12.42 9.49
N HIS A 69 1.48 13.02 8.88
CA HIS A 69 0.12 12.98 9.45
C HIS A 69 -0.54 11.62 9.26
N ILE A 70 -0.31 10.96 8.12
CA ILE A 70 -0.77 9.57 7.92
C ILE A 70 -0.14 8.64 8.98
N LYS A 71 1.16 8.76 9.22
CA LYS A 71 1.86 8.02 10.28
C LYS A 71 1.20 8.25 11.64
N SER A 72 0.86 9.49 11.97
CA SER A 72 0.17 9.85 13.21
C SER A 72 -1.23 9.25 13.32
N ILE A 73 -1.96 9.10 12.21
CA ILE A 73 -3.25 8.41 12.17
C ILE A 73 -3.06 6.92 12.44
N LEU A 74 -2.12 6.28 11.75
CA LEU A 74 -1.86 4.85 11.86
C LEU A 74 -1.44 4.46 13.27
N LEU A 75 -0.60 5.27 13.92
CA LEU A 75 -0.18 5.06 15.32
C LEU A 75 -1.34 5.08 16.33
N LYS A 76 -2.47 5.71 15.97
CA LYS A 76 -3.69 5.77 16.79
C LYS A 76 -4.69 4.66 16.47
N GLN A 77 -4.45 3.85 15.43
CA GLN A 77 -5.35 2.76 15.10
C GLN A 77 -5.09 1.57 16.02
N GLU A 78 -6.16 1.00 16.57
CA GLU A 78 -6.10 -0.17 17.44
C GLU A 78 -5.88 -1.47 16.65
N THR A 79 -6.23 -1.48 15.36
CA THR A 79 -6.17 -2.66 14.48
C THR A 79 -4.97 -2.60 13.53
N SER A 80 -4.16 -3.65 13.49
CA SER A 80 -3.14 -3.88 12.45
C SER A 80 -3.79 -4.27 11.12
N GLY A 81 -3.17 -3.93 9.98
CA GLY A 81 -3.66 -4.29 8.66
C GLY A 81 -2.56 -4.25 7.60
N LEU A 82 -2.88 -4.68 6.39
CA LEU A 82 -2.02 -4.50 5.23
C LEU A 82 -2.00 -3.03 4.86
N LEU A 83 -0.81 -2.43 4.74
CA LEU A 83 -0.64 -1.05 4.30
C LEU A 83 -0.13 -1.06 2.85
N LEU A 84 -0.94 -0.53 1.93
CA LEU A 84 -0.73 -0.62 0.49
C LEU A 84 -0.73 0.77 -0.15
N ASP A 85 -0.05 0.95 -1.28
CA ASP A 85 -0.07 2.22 -2.03
C ASP A 85 -0.30 1.99 -3.53
N ALA A 86 -1.17 2.80 -4.13
CA ALA A 86 -1.50 2.68 -5.55
C ALA A 86 -0.55 3.44 -6.50
N GLY A 87 0.68 3.73 -6.09
CA GLY A 87 1.70 4.40 -6.89
C GLY A 87 1.60 5.92 -6.87
N GLY A 88 2.53 6.59 -7.56
CA GLY A 88 2.66 8.05 -7.52
C GLY A 88 3.17 8.55 -6.17
N PHE A 89 4.03 7.76 -5.51
CA PHE A 89 4.56 8.10 -4.20
C PHE A 89 5.78 9.03 -4.30
N LEU A 90 6.54 8.95 -5.40
CA LEU A 90 7.57 9.91 -5.75
C LEU A 90 6.97 11.10 -6.48
N ASP A 91 7.68 12.22 -6.45
CA ASP A 91 7.40 13.36 -7.33
C ASP A 91 8.22 13.19 -8.63
N SER A 92 7.85 13.88 -9.73
CA SER A 92 8.56 13.74 -11.02
C SER A 92 9.89 14.51 -11.06
N THR A 93 9.99 15.64 -10.37
CA THR A 93 11.18 16.52 -10.35
C THR A 93 11.86 16.73 -8.98
N PRO A 94 11.83 15.78 -8.01
CA PRO A 94 12.44 15.98 -6.70
C PRO A 94 13.95 15.75 -6.75
N SER A 95 14.66 16.28 -5.76
CA SER A 95 16.05 15.88 -5.53
C SER A 95 16.15 14.42 -5.08
N LEU A 96 17.29 13.75 -5.34
CA LEU A 96 17.55 12.40 -4.85
C LEU A 96 17.36 12.28 -3.33
N ALA A 97 17.82 13.28 -2.57
CA ALA A 97 17.66 13.33 -1.11
C ALA A 97 16.19 13.35 -0.68
N GLN A 98 15.34 14.06 -1.43
CA GLN A 98 13.90 14.07 -1.17
C GLN A 98 13.27 12.70 -1.47
N GLN A 99 13.61 12.05 -2.59
CA GLN A 99 13.10 10.71 -2.90
C GLN A 99 13.53 9.68 -1.85
N GLN A 100 14.78 9.72 -1.41
CA GLN A 100 15.29 8.88 -0.32
C GLN A 100 14.54 9.13 0.99
N SER A 101 14.23 10.39 1.31
CA SER A 101 13.46 10.75 2.50
C SER A 101 12.03 10.21 2.46
N VAL A 102 11.39 10.23 1.29
CA VAL A 102 10.05 9.66 1.07
C VAL A 102 10.07 8.14 1.25
N ILE A 103 11.03 7.46 0.60
CA ILE A 103 11.21 6.01 0.74
C ILE A 103 11.47 5.65 2.20
N HIS A 104 12.33 6.41 2.89
CA HIS A 104 12.61 6.21 4.30
C HIS A 104 11.34 6.35 5.16
N ALA A 105 10.53 7.38 4.91
CA ALA A 105 9.27 7.59 5.62
C ALA A 105 8.28 6.44 5.39
N MET A 106 8.13 5.97 4.15
CA MET A 106 7.30 4.81 3.81
C MET A 106 7.82 3.52 4.46
N ASN A 107 9.13 3.30 4.48
CA ASN A 107 9.74 2.17 5.17
C ASN A 107 9.42 2.17 6.68
N GLN A 108 9.50 3.34 7.33
CA GLN A 108 9.17 3.48 8.75
C GLN A 108 7.68 3.21 9.04
N MET A 109 6.80 3.43 8.06
CA MET A 109 5.37 3.13 8.19
C MET A 109 5.03 1.67 7.97
N GLY A 110 5.92 0.90 7.35
CA GLY A 110 5.69 -0.52 7.08
C GLY A 110 4.72 -0.76 5.91
N TYR A 111 4.85 -0.02 4.81
CA TYR A 111 4.17 -0.39 3.57
C TYR A 111 4.55 -1.82 3.17
N HIS A 112 3.57 -2.59 2.72
CA HIS A 112 3.76 -3.99 2.33
C HIS A 112 4.00 -4.10 0.83
N ALA A 113 3.12 -3.47 0.04
CA ALA A 113 3.21 -3.45 -1.41
C ALA A 113 2.78 -2.10 -1.99
N VAL A 114 3.43 -1.72 -3.08
CA VAL A 114 3.23 -0.47 -3.82
C VAL A 114 3.24 -0.80 -5.31
N THR A 115 2.32 -0.26 -6.11
CA THR A 115 2.43 -0.36 -7.58
C THR A 115 3.30 0.76 -8.14
N VAL A 116 3.77 0.58 -9.38
CA VAL A 116 4.56 1.58 -10.09
C VAL A 116 3.63 2.50 -10.87
N GLY A 117 3.66 3.80 -10.56
CA GLY A 117 3.00 4.85 -11.33
C GLY A 117 3.91 5.51 -12.36
N ASP A 118 3.38 6.53 -13.05
CA ASP A 118 4.12 7.34 -14.02
C ASP A 118 5.22 8.19 -13.36
N HIS A 119 4.95 8.76 -12.18
CA HIS A 119 5.93 9.55 -11.43
C HIS A 119 7.18 8.76 -11.04
N GLU A 120 7.05 7.49 -10.68
CA GLU A 120 8.21 6.63 -10.36
C GLU A 120 9.11 6.40 -11.58
N LEU A 121 8.54 6.45 -12.78
CA LEU A 121 9.22 6.19 -14.05
C LEU A 121 9.64 7.48 -14.78
N ALA A 122 9.32 8.66 -14.23
CA ALA A 122 9.56 9.97 -14.86
C ALA A 122 11.04 10.21 -15.21
N ASN A 123 11.96 9.68 -14.40
CA ASN A 123 13.41 9.78 -14.60
C ASN A 123 14.02 8.50 -15.21
N GLY A 124 13.18 7.64 -15.78
CA GLY A 124 13.58 6.38 -16.41
C GLY A 124 13.74 5.20 -15.45
N GLN A 125 13.76 3.99 -16.03
CA GLN A 125 13.78 2.72 -15.29
C GLN A 125 15.06 2.54 -14.46
N ALA A 126 16.20 2.96 -14.99
CA ALA A 126 17.50 2.89 -14.29
C ALA A 126 17.51 3.71 -13.00
N HIS A 127 16.84 4.87 -12.99
CA HIS A 127 16.72 5.73 -11.82
C HIS A 127 15.90 5.05 -10.71
N LEU A 128 14.73 4.51 -11.06
CA LEU A 128 13.93 3.75 -10.10
C LEU A 128 14.66 2.50 -9.59
N ALA A 129 15.40 1.81 -10.47
CA ALA A 129 16.21 0.66 -10.11
C ALA A 129 17.34 1.01 -9.12
N ALA A 130 17.89 2.23 -9.18
CA ALA A 130 18.88 2.73 -8.22
C ALA A 130 18.28 3.04 -6.84
N LEU A 131 16.99 3.39 -6.78
CA LEU A 131 16.24 3.63 -5.54
C LEU A 131 15.72 2.34 -4.90
N ALA A 132 15.42 1.32 -5.71
CA ALA A 132 14.79 0.08 -5.27
C ALA A 132 15.51 -0.65 -4.10
N PRO A 133 16.86 -0.68 -4.01
CA PRO A 133 17.55 -1.25 -2.85
C PRO A 133 17.22 -0.56 -1.51
N LEU A 134 16.74 0.68 -1.54
CA LEU A 134 16.37 1.43 -0.35
C LEU A 134 14.95 1.12 0.13
N MET A 135 14.15 0.36 -0.64
CA MET A 135 12.75 0.09 -0.35
C MET A 135 12.57 -1.22 0.43
N ASN A 136 11.94 -1.14 1.60
CA ASN A 136 11.57 -2.33 2.38
C ASN A 136 10.24 -2.94 1.91
N PHE A 137 9.38 -2.13 1.31
CA PHE A 137 8.14 -2.55 0.67
C PHE A 137 8.41 -3.20 -0.69
N LYS A 138 7.45 -3.97 -1.20
CA LYS A 138 7.58 -4.64 -2.50
C LYS A 138 6.90 -3.85 -3.60
N LEU A 139 7.59 -3.66 -4.72
CA LEU A 139 6.98 -3.14 -5.93
C LEU A 139 6.24 -4.26 -6.67
N VAL A 140 5.00 -4.00 -7.08
CA VAL A 140 4.19 -4.93 -7.87
C VAL A 140 3.64 -4.29 -9.14
N ASN A 141 3.76 -4.95 -10.28
CA ASN A 141 3.12 -4.54 -11.53
C ASN A 141 3.07 -5.71 -12.51
N CYS A 142 1.92 -5.94 -13.15
CA CYS A 142 1.73 -7.04 -14.10
C CYS A 142 1.49 -6.63 -15.56
N ASN A 143 1.42 -5.33 -15.88
CA ASN A 143 1.14 -4.86 -17.24
C ASN A 143 2.33 -4.13 -17.91
N TYR A 144 3.38 -3.82 -17.17
CA TYR A 144 4.64 -3.35 -17.73
C TYR A 144 5.60 -4.50 -17.96
N ARG A 145 6.42 -4.39 -19.00
CA ARG A 145 7.65 -5.15 -19.14
C ARG A 145 8.84 -4.21 -18.94
N PHE A 146 9.52 -4.40 -17.82
CA PHE A 146 10.68 -3.61 -17.44
C PHE A 146 11.97 -4.15 -18.08
N ASP A 147 12.98 -3.29 -18.13
CA ASP A 147 14.34 -3.66 -18.50
C ASP A 147 15.02 -4.54 -17.43
N ASP A 148 16.24 -5.02 -17.71
CA ASP A 148 16.99 -5.89 -16.80
C ASP A 148 17.41 -5.18 -15.50
N ASN A 149 17.47 -3.84 -15.51
CA ASN A 149 17.83 -3.07 -14.31
C ASN A 149 16.71 -3.11 -13.28
N LEU A 150 15.46 -2.93 -13.73
CA LEU A 150 14.30 -2.75 -12.87
C LEU A 150 13.47 -4.04 -12.69
N SER A 151 13.46 -4.95 -13.66
CA SER A 151 12.64 -6.17 -13.64
C SER A 151 12.87 -7.08 -12.43
N LYS A 152 14.09 -7.11 -11.86
CA LYS A 152 14.40 -7.87 -10.65
C LYS A 152 13.79 -7.29 -9.37
N TRP A 153 13.41 -6.02 -9.38
CA TRP A 153 12.86 -5.30 -8.23
C TRP A 153 11.33 -5.25 -8.20
N VAL A 154 10.70 -5.34 -9.37
CA VAL A 154 9.24 -5.28 -9.51
C VAL A 154 8.70 -6.67 -9.79
N LYS A 155 7.85 -7.18 -8.90
CA LYS A 155 7.22 -8.49 -9.06
C LYS A 155 5.89 -8.36 -9.80
N PRO A 156 5.46 -9.38 -10.56
CA PRO A 156 4.12 -9.38 -11.14
C PRO A 156 3.02 -9.40 -10.06
N TYR A 157 3.28 -10.06 -8.94
CA TYR A 157 2.38 -10.13 -7.79
C TYR A 157 3.14 -10.41 -6.49
N LEU A 158 2.42 -10.27 -5.38
CA LEU A 158 2.83 -10.64 -4.04
C LEU A 158 1.70 -11.41 -3.35
N ILE A 159 2.05 -12.37 -2.51
CA ILE A 159 1.09 -13.06 -1.65
C ILE A 159 1.46 -12.77 -0.20
N ILE A 160 0.50 -12.29 0.58
CA ILE A 160 0.65 -12.01 2.01
C ILE A 160 -0.44 -12.73 2.79
N TYR A 161 -0.10 -13.28 3.95
CA TYR A 161 -1.08 -13.81 4.88
C TYR A 161 -1.54 -12.73 5.86
N SER A 162 -2.85 -12.50 5.93
CA SER A 162 -3.51 -11.72 6.97
C SER A 162 -4.23 -12.65 7.92
N GLY A 163 -3.58 -12.99 9.03
CA GLY A 163 -3.99 -14.12 9.86
C GLY A 163 -4.03 -15.41 9.03
N LYS A 164 -5.22 -16.03 8.93
CA LYS A 164 -5.44 -17.25 8.14
C LYS A 164 -5.76 -17.00 6.65
N PHE A 165 -5.93 -15.75 6.24
CA PHE A 165 -6.37 -15.37 4.90
C PHE A 165 -5.18 -15.15 3.97
N LYS A 166 -5.14 -15.87 2.85
CA LYS A 166 -4.13 -15.73 1.80
C LYS A 166 -4.56 -14.61 0.84
N VAL A 167 -3.90 -13.46 0.92
CA VAL A 167 -4.22 -12.27 0.11
C VAL A 167 -3.24 -12.16 -1.04
N GLY A 168 -3.74 -12.23 -2.27
CA GLY A 168 -2.98 -11.96 -3.49
C GLY A 168 -3.03 -10.48 -3.85
N ILE A 169 -1.88 -9.89 -4.17
CA ILE A 169 -1.75 -8.47 -4.49
C ILE A 169 -1.02 -8.36 -5.83
N THR A 170 -1.63 -7.68 -6.79
CA THR A 170 -1.01 -7.34 -8.09
C THR A 170 -1.08 -5.82 -8.31
N GLY A 171 -0.39 -5.32 -9.34
CA GLY A 171 -0.44 -3.92 -9.71
C GLY A 171 -0.61 -3.69 -11.20
N VAL A 172 -1.19 -2.56 -11.58
CA VAL A 172 -1.19 -2.05 -12.95
C VAL A 172 -0.90 -0.55 -12.97
N GLY A 173 -0.31 -0.06 -14.05
CA GLY A 173 -0.01 1.36 -14.26
C GLY A 173 -0.49 1.87 -15.61
N CYS A 174 -0.55 3.19 -15.78
CA CYS A 174 -0.94 3.88 -17.02
C CYS A 174 0.15 3.78 -18.10
N GLN A 175 -0.13 4.21 -19.33
CA GLN A 175 0.90 4.15 -20.37
C GLN A 175 2.01 5.18 -20.12
N VAL A 176 3.27 4.74 -20.09
CA VAL A 176 4.45 5.58 -19.87
C VAL A 176 5.41 5.43 -21.04
N GLN A 177 5.94 6.55 -21.55
CA GLN A 177 6.88 6.53 -22.67
C GLN A 177 8.17 5.79 -22.29
N GLY A 178 8.67 4.93 -23.19
CA GLY A 178 9.91 4.18 -22.97
C GLY A 178 9.77 2.96 -22.06
N VAL A 179 8.54 2.60 -21.66
CA VAL A 179 8.23 1.36 -20.95
C VAL A 179 7.27 0.53 -21.79
N LEU A 180 7.59 -0.74 -22.02
CA LEU A 180 6.71 -1.61 -22.80
C LEU A 180 5.43 -1.87 -22.00
N TYR A 181 4.30 -1.62 -22.66
CA TYR A 181 2.96 -1.65 -22.06
C TYR A 181 2.11 -2.76 -22.67
N HIS A 182 1.53 -3.60 -21.82
CA HIS A 182 0.48 -4.53 -22.16
C HIS A 182 -0.88 -4.01 -21.66
N ASP A 183 -1.97 -4.49 -22.28
CA ASP A 183 -3.32 -4.11 -21.88
C ASP A 183 -3.51 -4.35 -20.37
N ALA A 184 -3.79 -3.29 -19.63
CA ALA A 184 -3.83 -3.35 -18.17
C ALA A 184 -4.98 -4.22 -17.65
N ILE A 185 -6.14 -4.22 -18.31
CA ILE A 185 -7.31 -4.99 -17.87
C ILE A 185 -7.08 -6.48 -18.10
N GLN A 186 -6.59 -6.85 -19.28
CA GLN A 186 -6.22 -8.21 -19.62
C GLN A 186 -5.13 -8.74 -18.70
N SER A 187 -4.07 -7.96 -18.48
CA SER A 187 -2.96 -8.34 -17.59
C SER A 187 -3.43 -8.52 -16.14
N ALA A 188 -4.29 -7.61 -15.64
CA ALA A 188 -4.89 -7.73 -14.32
C ALA A 188 -5.75 -9.00 -14.19
N ASN A 189 -6.58 -9.31 -15.19
CA ASN A 189 -7.43 -10.50 -15.18
C ASN A 189 -6.63 -11.79 -15.23
N GLN A 190 -5.59 -11.86 -16.07
CA GLN A 190 -4.70 -13.03 -16.13
C GLN A 190 -4.01 -13.26 -14.78
N MET A 191 -3.50 -12.19 -14.15
CA MET A 191 -2.85 -12.29 -12.85
C MET A 191 -3.84 -12.65 -11.74
N ALA A 192 -5.03 -12.05 -11.75
CA ALA A 192 -6.07 -12.35 -10.77
C ALA A 192 -6.57 -13.80 -10.88
N ALA A 193 -6.70 -14.34 -12.09
CA ALA A 193 -7.02 -15.75 -12.31
C ALA A 193 -5.93 -16.66 -11.75
N LEU A 194 -4.64 -16.36 -12.00
CA LEU A 194 -3.53 -17.11 -11.40
C LEU A 194 -3.60 -17.09 -9.87
N LEU A 195 -3.76 -15.91 -9.27
CA LEU A 195 -3.84 -15.73 -7.82
C LEU A 195 -5.03 -16.48 -7.21
N LYS A 196 -6.19 -16.41 -7.85
CA LYS A 196 -7.41 -17.03 -7.33
C LYS A 196 -7.43 -18.54 -7.54
N GLU A 197 -7.09 -19.01 -8.74
CA GLU A 197 -7.34 -20.38 -9.16
C GLU A 197 -6.15 -21.31 -8.93
N LYS A 198 -4.91 -20.83 -9.15
CA LYS A 198 -3.70 -21.63 -8.95
C LYS A 198 -3.17 -21.46 -7.54
N GLU A 199 -3.00 -20.22 -7.11
CA GLU A 199 -2.46 -19.89 -5.79
C GLU A 199 -3.50 -20.01 -4.68
N LYS A 200 -4.79 -20.17 -5.01
CA LYS A 200 -5.88 -20.33 -4.03
C LYS A 200 -5.92 -19.17 -3.03
N CYS A 201 -5.69 -17.94 -3.49
CA CYS A 201 -5.88 -16.76 -2.66
C CYS A 201 -7.35 -16.61 -2.27
N ASP A 202 -7.57 -16.30 -0.99
CA ASP A 202 -8.89 -16.04 -0.43
C ASP A 202 -9.44 -14.72 -0.97
N MET A 203 -8.54 -13.73 -1.13
CA MET A 203 -8.84 -12.39 -1.64
C MET A 203 -7.78 -11.93 -2.65
N VAL A 204 -8.19 -11.22 -3.71
CA VAL A 204 -7.28 -10.57 -4.67
C VAL A 204 -7.46 -9.06 -4.69
N ILE A 205 -6.36 -8.33 -4.50
CA ILE A 205 -6.29 -6.86 -4.53
C ILE A 205 -5.47 -6.42 -5.74
N CYS A 206 -5.96 -5.46 -6.50
CA CYS A 206 -5.23 -4.80 -7.58
C CYS A 206 -4.91 -3.35 -7.20
N LEU A 207 -3.63 -3.01 -7.15
CA LEU A 207 -3.12 -1.65 -6.98
C LEU A 207 -3.03 -0.99 -8.35
N SER A 208 -3.87 0.01 -8.63
CA SER A 208 -4.08 0.51 -9.98
C SER A 208 -3.77 2.00 -10.12
N HIS A 209 -2.77 2.32 -10.95
CA HIS A 209 -2.39 3.69 -11.31
C HIS A 209 -2.95 4.11 -12.68
N LEU A 210 -4.19 3.72 -13.00
CA LEU A 210 -4.84 4.00 -14.30
C LEU A 210 -5.67 5.30 -14.32
N GLY A 211 -5.91 5.92 -13.17
CA GLY A 211 -6.84 7.04 -13.06
C GLY A 211 -8.27 6.59 -12.81
N TYR A 212 -9.07 7.47 -12.19
CA TYR A 212 -10.41 7.11 -11.71
C TYR A 212 -11.45 6.94 -12.83
N LYS A 213 -11.50 7.88 -13.77
CA LYS A 213 -12.39 7.87 -14.94
C LYS A 213 -11.73 8.65 -16.06
N GLN A 214 -11.50 8.00 -17.20
CA GLN A 214 -10.88 8.61 -18.37
C GLN A 214 -11.86 8.63 -19.56
N THR A 215 -11.60 9.52 -20.51
CA THR A 215 -12.42 9.66 -21.74
C THR A 215 -11.98 8.66 -22.80
N GLY A 216 -12.86 8.39 -23.76
CA GLY A 216 -12.58 7.48 -24.87
C GLY A 216 -12.28 6.06 -24.41
N ASP A 217 -11.30 5.42 -25.05
CA ASP A 217 -10.94 4.01 -24.82
C ASP A 217 -9.83 3.83 -23.78
N THR A 218 -9.23 4.90 -23.27
CA THR A 218 -8.14 4.80 -22.30
C THR A 218 -8.58 4.06 -21.03
N PRO A 219 -7.85 3.03 -20.57
CA PRO A 219 -8.24 2.25 -19.41
C PRO A 219 -8.27 3.12 -18.15
N ASP A 220 -9.26 2.87 -17.28
CA ASP A 220 -9.40 3.55 -15.99
C ASP A 220 -9.89 2.56 -14.92
N ASN A 221 -9.86 2.98 -13.67
CA ASN A 221 -10.22 2.15 -12.52
C ASN A 221 -11.67 1.67 -12.55
N LYS A 222 -12.62 2.46 -13.10
CA LYS A 222 -14.03 2.04 -13.22
C LYS A 222 -14.22 1.01 -14.34
N LYS A 223 -13.51 1.18 -15.45
CA LYS A 223 -13.48 0.19 -16.54
C LYS A 223 -12.84 -1.10 -16.06
N LEU A 224 -11.70 -1.01 -15.38
CA LEU A 224 -11.04 -2.17 -14.76
C LEU A 224 -11.99 -2.89 -13.80
N ALA A 225 -12.65 -2.19 -12.87
CA ALA A 225 -13.60 -2.81 -11.95
C ALA A 225 -14.71 -3.59 -12.67
N ARG A 226 -15.36 -2.98 -13.65
CA ARG A 226 -16.46 -3.61 -14.41
C ARG A 226 -16.01 -4.75 -15.31
N GLN A 227 -14.81 -4.65 -15.86
CA GLN A 227 -14.27 -5.63 -16.79
C GLN A 227 -13.43 -6.72 -16.11
N SER A 228 -13.21 -6.59 -14.81
CA SER A 228 -12.38 -7.50 -14.06
C SER A 228 -13.00 -8.89 -13.90
N GLU A 229 -12.14 -9.84 -13.58
CA GLU A 229 -12.52 -11.16 -13.11
C GLU A 229 -11.63 -11.53 -11.93
N HIS A 230 -12.18 -12.21 -10.92
CA HIS A 230 -11.47 -12.68 -9.72
C HIS A 230 -10.87 -11.60 -8.79
N ILE A 231 -10.92 -10.31 -9.13
CA ILE A 231 -10.49 -9.19 -8.28
C ILE A 231 -11.59 -8.85 -7.27
N ASP A 232 -11.24 -8.73 -5.99
CA ASP A 232 -12.15 -8.32 -4.92
C ASP A 232 -12.11 -6.82 -4.64
N MET A 233 -10.93 -6.22 -4.79
CA MET A 233 -10.69 -4.82 -4.46
C MET A 233 -9.69 -4.19 -5.43
N ILE A 234 -9.99 -2.96 -5.85
CA ILE A 234 -9.11 -2.10 -6.61
C ILE A 234 -8.82 -0.85 -5.77
N ILE A 235 -7.54 -0.61 -5.52
CA ILE A 235 -7.05 0.63 -4.89
C ILE A 235 -6.49 1.49 -6.01
N GLY A 236 -7.13 2.63 -6.27
CA GLY A 236 -6.83 3.50 -7.40
C GLY A 236 -5.95 4.71 -7.08
N GLY A 237 -5.19 5.20 -8.06
CA GLY A 237 -4.45 6.47 -8.04
C GLY A 237 -4.54 7.29 -9.34
N HIS A 238 -3.53 8.10 -9.63
CA HIS A 238 -3.26 8.93 -10.83
C HIS A 238 -4.06 10.24 -10.93
N ASN A 239 -5.37 10.20 -11.21
CA ASN A 239 -6.13 11.42 -11.60
C ASN A 239 -6.54 12.34 -10.42
N ARG A 240 -5.91 12.23 -9.23
CA ARG A 240 -6.19 13.04 -8.02
C ARG A 240 -7.69 13.21 -7.75
N LYS A 241 -8.41 12.09 -7.65
CA LYS A 241 -9.85 12.11 -7.43
C LYS A 241 -10.16 12.11 -5.93
N LEU A 242 -10.97 13.07 -5.48
CA LEU A 242 -11.58 12.98 -4.16
C LEU A 242 -12.81 12.06 -4.22
N THR A 243 -12.83 11.04 -3.36
CA THR A 243 -13.99 10.17 -3.19
C THR A 243 -14.46 10.22 -1.74
N GLY A 244 -15.77 10.32 -1.52
CA GLY A 244 -16.34 10.38 -0.16
C GLY A 244 -16.36 9.02 0.52
N GLU A 245 -16.60 7.96 -0.26
CA GLU A 245 -16.60 6.56 0.17
C GLU A 245 -16.14 5.68 -1.00
N PRO A 246 -15.70 4.43 -0.75
CA PRO A 246 -15.53 3.45 -1.82
C PRO A 246 -16.83 3.19 -2.57
N ILE A 247 -16.72 2.82 -3.83
CA ILE A 247 -17.87 2.37 -4.62
C ILE A 247 -17.79 0.86 -4.85
N ILE A 248 -18.94 0.20 -4.83
CA ILE A 248 -19.06 -1.22 -5.16
C ILE A 248 -19.58 -1.33 -6.59
N LEU A 249 -18.88 -2.06 -7.44
CA LEU A 249 -19.26 -2.31 -8.82
C LEU A 249 -19.33 -3.82 -9.08
N LEU A 250 -20.24 -4.23 -9.96
CA LEU A 250 -20.27 -5.60 -10.44
C LEU A 250 -19.30 -5.78 -11.61
N ASN A 251 -18.51 -6.85 -11.57
CA ASN A 251 -17.60 -7.22 -12.63
C ASN A 251 -18.26 -8.11 -13.71
N LYS A 252 -17.49 -8.60 -14.69
CA LYS A 252 -18.02 -9.47 -15.78
C LYS A 252 -18.68 -10.74 -15.25
N ARG A 253 -18.18 -11.26 -14.12
CA ARG A 253 -18.69 -12.45 -13.43
C ARG A 253 -19.83 -12.14 -12.46
N LYS A 254 -20.34 -10.90 -12.45
CA LYS A 254 -21.38 -10.42 -11.52
C LYS A 254 -20.98 -10.49 -10.05
N HIS A 255 -19.68 -10.50 -9.76
CA HIS A 255 -19.17 -10.39 -8.40
C HIS A 255 -18.91 -8.93 -8.04
N GLU A 256 -19.09 -8.60 -6.77
CA GLU A 256 -18.79 -7.29 -6.21
C GLU A 256 -17.29 -7.01 -6.15
N VAL A 257 -16.91 -5.84 -6.64
CA VAL A 257 -15.55 -5.29 -6.60
C VAL A 257 -15.60 -3.95 -5.89
N VAL A 258 -14.80 -3.82 -4.82
CA VAL A 258 -14.65 -2.57 -4.08
C VAL A 258 -13.61 -1.70 -4.79
N LEU A 259 -14.01 -0.52 -5.24
CA LEU A 259 -13.12 0.49 -5.83
C LEU A 259 -12.98 1.68 -4.88
N THR A 260 -11.74 2.01 -4.51
CA THR A 260 -11.43 3.08 -3.54
C THR A 260 -10.20 3.88 -3.97
N GLN A 261 -10.10 5.14 -3.52
CA GLN A 261 -8.99 6.05 -3.79
C GLN A 261 -8.95 7.13 -2.68
N ALA A 262 -7.79 7.33 -2.07
CA ALA A 262 -7.56 8.20 -0.90
C ALA A 262 -7.02 9.60 -1.29
N ALA A 263 -7.71 10.28 -2.22
CA ALA A 263 -7.35 11.61 -2.70
C ALA A 263 -5.92 11.68 -3.30
N TRP A 264 -5.04 12.53 -2.75
CA TRP A 264 -3.64 12.72 -3.16
C TRP A 264 -2.84 13.41 -2.04
N ASP A 265 -1.52 13.54 -2.19
CA ASP A 265 -0.58 14.27 -1.32
C ASP A 265 -0.65 13.86 0.17
N GLY A 266 -1.09 12.62 0.40
CA GLY A 266 -1.32 12.10 1.74
C GLY A 266 -2.43 12.83 2.51
N LEU A 267 -3.37 13.49 1.82
CA LEU A 267 -4.52 14.17 2.42
C LEU A 267 -5.40 13.23 3.24
N MET A 268 -5.47 11.96 2.84
CA MET A 268 -6.32 10.96 3.44
C MET A 268 -5.61 9.60 3.44
N ILE A 269 -6.06 8.73 4.33
CA ILE A 269 -5.78 7.29 4.26
C ILE A 269 -7.11 6.54 4.27
N GLY A 270 -7.28 5.61 3.34
CA GLY A 270 -8.42 4.72 3.34
C GLY A 270 -8.22 3.56 4.30
N LYS A 271 -9.26 3.20 5.05
CA LYS A 271 -9.34 1.98 5.84
C LYS A 271 -10.53 1.15 5.36
N THR A 272 -10.28 -0.09 4.96
CA THR A 272 -11.30 -1.04 4.52
C THR A 272 -11.13 -2.35 5.28
N GLU A 273 -12.20 -2.86 5.87
CA GLU A 273 -12.25 -4.09 6.65
C GLU A 273 -13.22 -5.05 5.94
N PHE A 274 -12.69 -6.17 5.46
CA PHE A 274 -13.47 -7.25 4.87
C PHE A 274 -13.71 -8.32 5.93
N ALA A 275 -14.98 -8.61 6.23
CA ALA A 275 -15.37 -9.68 7.14
C ALA A 275 -15.63 -10.98 6.35
N PHE A 276 -15.26 -12.10 6.97
CA PHE A 276 -15.32 -13.45 6.40
C PHE A 276 -15.96 -14.43 7.38
N GLU A 277 -16.81 -15.32 6.88
CA GLU A 277 -17.35 -16.43 7.66
C GLU A 277 -16.29 -17.53 7.87
N ASN A 278 -16.64 -18.55 8.65
CA ASN A 278 -15.76 -19.70 8.94
C ASN A 278 -15.25 -20.41 7.67
N GLY A 279 -16.06 -20.45 6.61
CA GLY A 279 -15.68 -20.99 5.29
C GLY A 279 -14.83 -20.06 4.41
N LYS A 280 -14.32 -18.94 4.96
CA LYS A 280 -13.61 -17.88 4.22
C LYS A 280 -14.43 -17.22 3.10
N GLN A 281 -15.75 -17.30 3.20
CA GLN A 281 -16.65 -16.53 2.35
C GLN A 281 -16.78 -15.10 2.91
N LYS A 282 -16.60 -14.10 2.05
CA LYS A 282 -16.79 -12.69 2.40
C LYS A 282 -18.27 -12.42 2.74
N CYS A 283 -18.54 -11.86 3.90
CA CYS A 283 -19.90 -11.60 4.41
C CYS A 283 -20.13 -10.16 4.86
N GLY A 284 -19.09 -9.32 4.88
CA GLY A 284 -19.24 -7.92 5.28
C GLY A 284 -18.11 -7.03 4.79
N LEU A 285 -18.42 -5.74 4.71
CA LEU A 285 -17.49 -4.69 4.33
C LEU A 285 -17.74 -3.47 5.21
N LYS A 286 -16.69 -2.95 5.82
CA LYS A 286 -16.70 -1.64 6.47
C LYS A 286 -15.58 -0.79 5.90
N ALA A 287 -15.90 0.39 5.41
CA ALA A 287 -14.89 1.30 4.88
C ALA A 287 -15.07 2.71 5.41
N ARG A 288 -13.96 3.42 5.57
CA ARG A 288 -13.92 4.83 5.93
C ARG A 288 -12.63 5.46 5.45
N TYR A 289 -12.67 6.75 5.16
CA TYR A 289 -11.45 7.54 5.01
C TYR A 289 -11.12 8.27 6.31
N LEU A 290 -9.84 8.44 6.57
CA LEU A 290 -9.32 9.20 7.70
C LEU A 290 -8.51 10.36 7.14
N ILE A 291 -8.84 11.59 7.53
CA ILE A 291 -8.16 12.80 7.02
C ILE A 291 -6.88 13.05 7.80
N ALA A 292 -5.78 13.25 7.07
CA ALA A 292 -4.44 13.50 7.59
C ALA A 292 -4.27 14.94 8.06
N ALA A 293 -4.93 15.28 9.17
CA ALA A 293 -4.87 16.60 9.80
C ALA A 293 -4.51 16.51 11.31
N PRO A 294 -4.03 17.61 11.92
CA PRO A 294 -3.84 17.70 13.36
C PRO A 294 -5.15 17.46 14.12
N PRO A 295 -5.09 16.97 15.37
CA PRO A 295 -6.27 16.57 16.14
C PRO A 295 -7.21 17.71 16.57
N ALA A 296 -6.91 18.97 16.23
CA ALA A 296 -7.58 20.12 16.82
C ALA A 296 -8.82 20.55 16.00
N LYS A 297 -10.01 20.29 16.57
CA LYS A 297 -11.32 20.93 16.31
C LYS A 297 -11.95 20.81 14.90
N GLN A 298 -11.32 20.19 13.91
CA GLN A 298 -11.96 19.99 12.59
C GLN A 298 -12.66 18.64 12.50
N THR A 299 -13.93 18.63 12.08
CA THR A 299 -14.64 17.39 11.77
C THR A 299 -14.21 16.86 10.39
N PHE A 300 -14.40 15.56 10.15
CA PHE A 300 -14.14 14.98 8.82
C PHE A 300 -14.90 15.74 7.72
N ALA A 301 -16.14 16.13 7.99
CA ALA A 301 -16.97 16.87 7.04
C ALA A 301 -16.36 18.24 6.68
N ASP A 302 -15.86 18.98 7.67
CA ASP A 302 -15.24 20.29 7.45
C ASP A 302 -13.96 20.17 6.62
N SER A 303 -13.09 19.23 6.98
CA SER A 303 -11.84 19.01 6.26
C SER A 303 -12.08 18.44 4.86
N PHE A 304 -13.07 17.55 4.69
CA PHE A 304 -13.45 17.01 3.38
C PHE A 304 -14.02 18.10 2.47
N ALA A 305 -14.89 18.98 3.00
CA ALA A 305 -15.40 20.13 2.25
C ALA A 305 -14.28 21.07 1.81
N ALA A 306 -13.31 21.34 2.69
CA ALA A 306 -12.14 22.16 2.37
C ALA A 306 -11.26 21.53 1.27
N ILE A 307 -11.05 20.21 1.30
CA ILE A 307 -10.32 19.49 0.24
C ILE A 307 -11.10 19.54 -1.08
N ARG A 308 -12.43 19.36 -1.03
CA ARG A 308 -13.29 19.36 -2.21
C ARG A 308 -13.32 20.69 -2.95
N LEU A 309 -13.29 21.81 -2.21
CA LEU A 309 -13.11 23.13 -2.82
C LEU A 309 -11.82 23.21 -3.63
N LYS A 310 -10.75 22.56 -3.19
CA LYS A 310 -9.46 22.53 -3.91
C LYS A 310 -9.45 21.60 -5.12
N GLU A 311 -10.17 20.48 -5.08
CA GLU A 311 -10.33 19.61 -6.26
C GLU A 311 -10.88 20.39 -7.47
N ASN A 312 -11.72 21.39 -7.21
CA ASN A 312 -12.37 22.22 -8.23
C ASN A 312 -11.58 23.48 -8.62
N LEU A 313 -10.45 23.78 -7.97
CA LEU A 313 -9.61 24.91 -8.40
C LEU A 313 -8.89 24.56 -9.70
N PRO A 314 -8.70 25.52 -10.63
CA PRO A 314 -7.90 25.29 -11.81
C PRO A 314 -6.52 24.81 -11.38
N LYS A 315 -6.10 23.67 -11.92
CA LYS A 315 -4.75 23.15 -11.72
C LYS A 315 -3.82 24.11 -12.45
N ASN A 316 -3.18 25.03 -11.72
CA ASN A 316 -2.17 25.90 -12.31
C ASN A 316 -1.07 25.02 -12.94
N VAL A 317 -0.75 25.40 -14.19
CA VAL A 317 0.19 24.80 -15.16
C VAL A 317 1.51 24.37 -14.53
#